data_AF-A0AAJ1R4A6-F1
#
_entry.id   AF-A0AAJ1R4A6-F1
#
_cell.length_a   1.000
_cell.length_b   1.000
_cell.length_c   1.000
_cell.angle_alpha   90.00
_cell.angle_beta   90.00
_cell.angle_gamma   90.00
#
_symmetry.space_group_name_H-M   'P 1'
#
loop_
_entity.id
_entity.type
_entity.pdbx_description
1 polymer ?
#
loop_
_entity_poly.entity_id
_entity_poly.type
_entity_poly.pdbx_seq_one_letter_code
_entity_poly.pdbx_strand_id
1 'polypeptide(L)'
;MDELNSLDWKIYESLTKYIYDTLKKEYHIPVEGYGQNCKIKGNSGVMHQIDVLTAEFDGCQTYKTAIECKYWKKKVTKDTVMKLLSIINDTDIQRGIIVSRNGFTRDAQMFAEHHNIKIVQLRESENNDNEQKEVEFGILDLFFKINVSRPEVTRIVVKTNDDNEIILPETQQYLVYIENKDGTKIRLYDSVMVFKKNLHTQKPFEMVLKSYDFTDHRLFFNGNYQKIKSITYTGLLTIINKDHQKTFSLVDKVWMIMNQIFEQKTFLITQLGIVVNKEDLS
;
A
#
# COMPACT_ATOMS: atom_id res chain seq x y z
N MET A 1 14.61 -4.00 9.04
CA MET A 1 14.98 -3.93 7.61
C MET A 1 15.75 -2.63 7.45
N ASP A 2 16.89 -2.53 8.15
CA ASP A 2 17.47 -1.25 8.59
C ASP A 2 18.96 -1.11 8.24
N GLU A 3 19.48 -1.94 7.32
CA GLU A 3 20.88 -1.85 6.86
C GLU A 3 21.03 -1.58 5.35
N LEU A 4 19.92 -1.39 4.60
CA LEU A 4 19.95 -1.10 3.16
C LEU A 4 19.86 0.40 2.78
N ASN A 5 19.73 1.31 3.75
CA ASN A 5 19.24 2.68 3.51
C ASN A 5 20.17 3.83 3.93
N SER A 6 21.49 3.63 4.05
CA SER A 6 22.38 4.80 4.03
C SER A 6 22.73 5.16 2.59
N LEU A 7 22.04 6.15 2.03
CA LEU A 7 22.34 6.69 0.70
C LEU A 7 23.82 7.09 0.65
N ASP A 8 24.60 6.42 -0.18
CA ASP A 8 26.01 6.72 -0.45
C ASP A 8 26.19 7.28 -1.87
N TRP A 9 27.42 7.65 -2.24
CA TRP A 9 27.68 8.26 -3.54
C TRP A 9 27.46 7.29 -4.71
N LYS A 10 27.65 5.97 -4.52
CA LYS A 10 27.42 4.97 -5.57
C LYS A 10 25.92 4.75 -5.81
N ILE A 11 25.16 4.66 -4.73
CA ILE A 11 23.69 4.57 -4.81
C ILE A 11 23.15 5.86 -5.44
N TYR A 12 23.72 7.02 -5.10
CA TYR A 12 23.31 8.29 -5.70
C TYR A 12 23.56 8.37 -7.22
N GLU A 13 24.71 7.87 -7.70
CA GLU A 13 24.99 7.72 -9.14
C GLU A 13 24.02 6.75 -9.81
N SER A 14 23.79 5.59 -9.19
CA SER A 14 22.86 4.57 -9.72
C SER A 14 21.41 5.08 -9.75
N LEU A 15 20.99 5.83 -8.74
CA LEU A 15 19.69 6.48 -8.69
C LEU A 15 19.57 7.56 -9.76
N THR A 16 20.60 8.39 -9.94
CA THR A 16 20.65 9.39 -11.01
C THR A 16 20.49 8.72 -12.37
N LYS A 17 21.25 7.64 -12.63
CA LYS A 17 21.08 6.83 -13.84
C LYS A 17 19.65 6.33 -13.99
N TYR A 18 19.06 5.75 -12.95
CA TYR A 18 17.68 5.26 -12.96
C TYR A 18 16.67 6.35 -13.32
N ILE A 19 16.76 7.51 -12.68
CA ILE A 19 15.85 8.64 -12.93
C ILE A 19 15.95 9.08 -14.39
N TYR A 20 17.18 9.29 -14.89
CA TYR A 20 17.37 9.69 -16.27
C TYR A 20 16.95 8.60 -17.26
N ASP A 21 17.14 7.31 -16.96
CA ASP A 21 16.64 6.20 -17.78
C ASP A 21 15.09 6.21 -17.83
N THR A 22 14.43 6.42 -16.70
CA THR A 22 12.96 6.46 -16.60
C THR A 22 12.38 7.67 -17.35
N LEU A 23 12.93 8.87 -17.13
CA LEU A 23 12.52 10.09 -17.87
C LEU A 23 12.78 9.97 -19.37
N LYS A 24 13.73 9.12 -19.77
CA LYS A 24 14.13 8.90 -21.17
C LYS A 24 13.40 7.76 -21.86
N LYS A 25 12.79 6.81 -21.14
CA LYS A 25 12.00 5.71 -21.74
C LYS A 25 10.81 6.20 -22.54
N GLU A 26 10.30 7.40 -22.23
CA GLU A 26 9.33 8.11 -23.05
C GLU A 26 9.90 8.54 -24.43
N TYR A 27 11.24 8.64 -24.58
CA TYR A 27 11.96 9.21 -25.74
C TYR A 27 13.05 8.30 -26.37
N HIS A 28 13.23 7.03 -25.95
CA HIS A 28 14.14 6.02 -26.54
C HIS A 28 15.65 6.37 -26.58
N ILE A 29 16.25 6.73 -25.43
CA ILE A 29 17.67 7.15 -25.35
C ILE A 29 18.48 6.19 -24.48
N PRO A 30 19.43 5.39 -25.01
CA PRO A 30 20.23 4.46 -24.22
C PRO A 30 21.29 5.14 -23.35
N VAL A 31 21.52 4.59 -22.15
CA VAL A 31 22.71 4.91 -21.33
C VAL A 31 23.91 4.17 -21.94
N GLU A 32 24.90 4.91 -22.44
CA GLU A 32 26.11 4.32 -23.05
C GLU A 32 27.07 3.76 -21.99
N GLY A 33 27.14 4.39 -20.81
CA GLY A 33 28.04 3.98 -19.74
C GLY A 33 27.70 4.64 -18.41
N TYR A 34 28.11 4.00 -17.30
CA TYR A 34 27.99 4.58 -15.96
C TYR A 34 29.09 4.07 -15.02
N GLY A 35 29.36 4.84 -13.97
CA GLY A 35 30.27 4.51 -12.87
C GLY A 35 31.75 4.48 -13.26
N GLN A 36 32.56 3.82 -12.44
CA GLN A 36 34.04 3.85 -12.52
C GLN A 36 34.64 3.36 -13.84
N ASN A 37 33.90 2.55 -14.60
CA ASN A 37 34.33 1.99 -15.87
C ASN A 37 33.95 2.86 -17.08
N CYS A 38 33.09 3.87 -16.88
CA CYS A 38 32.70 4.80 -17.93
C CYS A 38 33.79 5.85 -18.10
N LYS A 39 34.69 5.59 -19.06
CA LYS A 39 35.82 6.46 -19.38
C LYS A 39 35.83 6.82 -20.86
N ILE A 40 36.05 8.10 -21.14
CA ILE A 40 36.17 8.64 -22.50
C ILE A 40 37.57 9.22 -22.66
N LYS A 41 38.21 8.95 -23.79
CA LYS A 41 39.49 9.53 -24.13
C LYS A 41 39.27 10.92 -24.73
N GLY A 42 39.89 11.94 -24.14
CA GLY A 42 39.88 13.29 -24.68
C GLY A 42 40.83 13.48 -25.87
N ASN A 43 40.67 14.58 -26.58
CA ASN A 43 41.52 15.05 -27.68
C ASN A 43 42.95 15.28 -27.21
N SER A 44 43.13 15.66 -25.94
CA SER A 44 44.43 15.74 -25.25
C SER A 44 45.12 14.38 -25.05
N GLY A 45 44.40 13.27 -25.24
CA GLY A 45 44.86 11.91 -24.96
C GLY A 45 44.61 11.42 -23.53
N VAL A 46 44.11 12.28 -22.63
CA VAL A 46 43.79 11.95 -21.24
C VAL A 46 42.46 11.19 -21.15
N MET A 47 42.37 10.21 -20.24
CA MET A 47 41.11 9.51 -19.95
C MET A 47 40.30 10.25 -18.90
N HIS A 48 39.07 10.62 -19.22
CA HIS A 48 38.12 11.26 -18.32
C HIS A 48 37.08 10.24 -17.86
N GLN A 49 36.86 10.12 -16.56
CA GLN A 49 35.73 9.35 -16.01
C GLN A 49 34.47 10.22 -16.06
N ILE A 50 33.35 9.62 -16.47
CA ILE A 50 32.02 10.24 -16.47
C ILE A 50 31.09 9.37 -15.61
N ASP A 51 30.41 9.97 -14.62
CA ASP A 51 29.57 9.20 -13.69
C ASP A 51 28.37 8.55 -14.40
N VAL A 52 27.68 9.28 -15.28
CA VAL A 52 26.68 8.72 -16.20
C VAL A 52 26.82 9.38 -17.57
N LEU A 53 26.97 8.57 -18.62
CA LEU A 53 27.01 9.00 -20.02
C LEU A 53 25.78 8.50 -20.75
N THR A 54 25.09 9.40 -21.44
CA THR A 54 23.90 9.07 -22.23
C THR A 54 24.01 9.61 -23.63
N ALA A 55 23.44 8.91 -24.61
CA ALA A 55 23.45 9.32 -26.00
C ALA A 55 22.04 9.32 -26.58
N GLU A 56 21.55 10.50 -26.93
CA GLU A 56 20.20 10.71 -27.46
C GLU A 56 20.23 10.95 -28.97
N PHE A 57 19.31 10.33 -29.69
CA PHE A 57 19.15 10.55 -31.13
C PHE A 57 17.88 11.36 -31.37
N ASP A 58 18.01 12.55 -31.96
CA ASP A 58 16.86 13.43 -32.25
C ASP A 58 16.24 13.18 -33.63
N GLY A 59 16.65 12.12 -34.33
CA GLY A 59 16.28 11.84 -35.71
C GLY A 59 17.30 12.32 -36.74
N CYS A 60 18.21 13.22 -36.36
CA CYS A 60 19.23 13.80 -37.24
C CYS A 60 20.65 13.54 -36.71
N GLN A 61 20.89 13.80 -35.42
CA GLN A 61 22.19 13.69 -34.77
C GLN A 61 22.08 12.99 -33.41
N THR A 62 23.18 12.32 -33.03
CA THR A 62 23.34 11.80 -31.67
C THR A 62 24.01 12.85 -30.79
N TYR A 63 23.40 13.20 -29.66
CA TYR A 63 23.99 14.06 -28.64
C TYR A 63 24.37 13.26 -27.40
N LYS A 64 25.64 13.31 -27.05
CA LYS A 64 26.16 12.79 -25.79
C LYS A 64 25.99 13.83 -24.70
N THR A 65 25.50 13.37 -23.56
CA THR A 65 25.38 14.15 -22.33
C THR A 65 26.19 13.49 -21.24
N ALA A 66 27.15 14.22 -20.70
CA ALA A 66 27.88 13.83 -19.48
C ALA A 66 27.13 14.34 -18.25
N ILE A 67 26.85 13.42 -17.32
CA ILE A 67 26.19 13.72 -16.05
C ILE A 67 27.19 13.43 -14.93
N GLU A 68 27.53 14.46 -14.17
CA GLU A 68 28.41 14.39 -13.00
C GLU A 68 27.58 14.41 -11.72
N CYS A 69 27.84 13.47 -10.81
CA CYS A 69 27.13 13.34 -9.55
C CYS A 69 27.96 13.89 -8.38
N LYS A 70 27.31 14.65 -7.49
CA LYS A 70 27.94 15.28 -6.32
C LYS A 70 27.09 15.06 -5.07
N TYR A 71 27.30 13.89 -4.46
CA TYR A 71 26.70 13.53 -3.18
C TYR A 71 27.50 14.12 -2.01
N TRP A 72 27.49 15.46 -1.89
CA TRP A 72 28.24 16.19 -0.86
C TRP A 72 27.32 16.84 0.16
N LYS A 73 27.80 16.98 1.41
CA LYS A 73 27.14 17.76 2.46
C LYS A 73 27.20 19.29 2.23
N LYS A 74 28.10 19.74 1.36
CA LYS A 74 28.29 21.14 0.98
C LYS A 74 27.75 21.41 -0.42
N LYS A 75 27.45 22.68 -0.69
CA LYS A 75 27.10 23.16 -2.03
C LYS A 75 28.23 22.92 -3.02
N VAL A 76 27.87 22.58 -4.26
CA VAL A 76 28.80 22.48 -5.38
C VAL A 76 29.28 23.88 -5.77
N THR A 77 30.59 24.02 -5.95
CA THR A 77 31.26 25.29 -6.30
C THR A 77 31.51 25.39 -7.81
N LYS A 78 31.88 26.59 -8.26
CA LYS A 78 32.23 26.90 -9.66
C LYS A 78 33.28 25.95 -10.24
N ASP A 79 34.24 25.50 -9.43
CA ASP A 79 35.33 24.61 -9.88
C ASP A 79 34.81 23.29 -10.46
N THR A 80 33.71 22.76 -9.90
CA THR A 80 33.11 21.51 -10.43
C THR A 80 32.50 21.74 -11.80
N VAL A 81 31.88 22.91 -12.01
CA VAL A 81 31.33 23.31 -13.31
C VAL A 81 32.45 23.51 -14.34
N MET A 82 33.53 24.20 -13.95
CA MET A 82 34.71 24.40 -14.79
C MET A 82 35.38 23.08 -15.18
N LYS A 83 35.46 22.12 -14.24
CA LYS A 83 36.00 20.78 -14.50
C LYS A 83 35.16 20.05 -15.56
N LEU A 84 33.83 20.00 -15.40
CA LEU A 84 32.96 19.34 -16.38
C LEU A 84 33.04 20.02 -17.75
N LEU A 85 33.05 21.35 -17.78
CA LEU A 85 33.22 22.11 -19.01
C LEU A 85 34.54 21.78 -19.73
N SER A 86 35.62 21.64 -18.98
CA SER A 86 36.94 21.27 -19.52
C SER A 86 36.92 19.87 -20.14
N ILE A 87 36.22 18.92 -19.51
CA ILE A 87 36.04 17.56 -20.06
C ILE A 87 35.21 17.59 -21.34
N ILE A 88 34.12 18.36 -21.36
CA ILE A 88 33.27 18.53 -22.54
C ILE A 88 34.08 19.10 -23.70
N ASN A 89 34.85 20.17 -23.47
CA ASN A 89 35.69 20.78 -24.50
C ASN A 89 36.83 19.88 -25.00
N ASP A 90 37.28 18.93 -24.17
CA ASP A 90 38.31 17.95 -24.54
C ASP A 90 37.71 16.69 -25.16
N THR A 91 36.39 16.53 -25.28
CA THR A 91 35.74 15.30 -25.80
C THR A 91 34.74 15.60 -26.90
N ASP A 92 34.06 14.56 -27.41
CA ASP A 92 32.96 14.67 -28.37
C ASP A 92 31.58 14.83 -27.68
N ILE A 93 31.56 15.10 -26.37
CA ILE A 93 30.34 15.31 -25.59
C ILE A 93 29.79 16.70 -25.89
N GLN A 94 28.47 16.82 -26.11
CA GLN A 94 27.82 18.09 -26.45
C GLN A 94 27.17 18.77 -25.25
N ARG A 95 26.81 18.02 -24.21
CA ARG A 95 26.01 18.55 -23.09
C ARG A 95 26.53 18.09 -21.74
N GLY A 96 26.35 18.95 -20.73
CA GLY A 96 26.73 18.70 -19.34
C GLY A 96 25.55 18.84 -18.40
N ILE A 97 25.44 17.92 -17.45
CA ILE A 97 24.54 18.03 -16.30
C ILE A 97 25.33 17.77 -15.03
N ILE A 98 25.10 18.57 -13.99
CA ILE A 98 25.61 18.29 -12.65
C ILE A 98 24.43 18.05 -11.71
N VAL A 99 24.46 16.91 -11.02
CA VAL A 99 23.45 16.53 -10.03
C VAL A 99 24.05 16.65 -8.64
N SER A 100 23.45 17.47 -7.78
CA SER A 100 23.94 17.78 -6.44
C SER A 100 22.91 17.46 -5.36
N ARG A 101 23.34 16.87 -4.24
CA ARG A 101 22.46 16.66 -3.08
C ARG A 101 22.06 17.99 -2.44
N ASN A 102 23.04 18.85 -2.19
CA ASN A 102 22.87 20.09 -1.43
C ASN A 102 22.87 21.36 -2.28
N GLY A 103 22.65 21.21 -3.59
CA GLY A 103 22.58 22.33 -4.53
C GLY A 103 23.94 22.97 -4.82
N PHE A 104 23.91 24.26 -5.18
CA PHE A 104 25.01 24.98 -5.82
C PHE A 104 25.23 26.35 -5.17
N THR A 105 26.46 26.87 -5.23
CA THR A 105 26.74 28.27 -4.89
C THR A 105 26.24 29.20 -6.00
N ARG A 106 26.02 30.49 -5.70
CA ARG A 106 25.57 31.48 -6.68
C ARG A 106 26.51 31.56 -7.89
N ASP A 107 27.81 31.60 -7.65
CA ASP A 107 28.82 31.65 -8.72
C ASP A 107 28.78 30.40 -9.60
N ALA A 108 28.51 29.23 -9.01
CA ALA A 108 28.36 27.99 -9.77
C ALA A 108 27.11 28.03 -10.66
N GLN A 109 25.99 28.55 -10.14
CA GLN A 109 24.75 28.71 -10.91
C GLN A 109 24.96 29.66 -12.09
N MET A 110 25.47 30.86 -11.85
CA MET A 110 25.70 31.86 -12.90
C MET A 110 26.66 31.36 -13.98
N PHE A 111 27.74 30.67 -13.58
CA PHE A 111 28.72 30.13 -14.52
C PHE A 111 28.15 28.96 -15.33
N ALA A 112 27.38 28.06 -14.69
CA ALA A 112 26.75 26.94 -15.37
C ALA A 112 25.72 27.40 -16.41
N GLU A 113 24.90 28.39 -16.05
CA GLU A 113 23.93 29.01 -16.95
C GLU A 113 24.62 29.62 -18.18
N HIS A 114 25.66 30.43 -17.96
CA HIS A 114 26.42 31.05 -19.06
C HIS A 114 27.02 30.04 -20.04
N HIS A 115 27.44 28.86 -19.56
CA HIS A 115 28.05 27.82 -20.36
C HIS A 115 27.09 26.68 -20.74
N ASN A 116 25.78 26.85 -20.59
CA ASN A 116 24.76 25.85 -20.92
C ASN A 116 24.98 24.48 -20.25
N ILE A 117 25.55 24.47 -19.04
CA ILE A 117 25.64 23.28 -18.20
C ILE A 117 24.41 23.24 -17.30
N LYS A 118 23.59 22.20 -17.42
CA LYS A 118 22.40 22.06 -16.57
C LYS A 118 22.82 21.69 -15.15
N ILE A 119 22.08 22.22 -14.18
CA ILE A 119 22.30 21.91 -12.78
C ILE A 119 20.99 21.43 -12.15
N VAL A 120 21.09 20.34 -11.41
CA VAL A 120 19.95 19.63 -10.84
C VAL A 120 20.22 19.38 -9.37
N GLN A 121 19.25 19.69 -8.52
CA GLN A 121 19.28 19.29 -7.13
C GLN A 121 18.45 18.01 -6.96
N LEU A 122 19.08 16.91 -6.56
CA LEU A 122 18.39 15.66 -6.20
C LEU A 122 18.61 15.39 -4.72
N ARG A 123 17.56 15.58 -3.91
CA ARG A 123 17.62 15.50 -2.45
C ARG A 123 16.56 14.56 -1.90
N GLU A 124 16.77 14.10 -0.69
CA GLU A 124 15.74 13.38 0.08
C GLU A 124 14.57 14.33 0.39
N SER A 125 13.36 13.79 0.44
CA SER A 125 12.21 14.55 0.94
C SER A 125 12.28 14.67 2.46
N GLU A 126 12.05 15.89 2.96
CA GLU A 126 12.10 16.23 4.39
C GLU A 126 10.69 16.55 4.91
N ASN A 127 10.36 16.20 6.15
CA ASN A 127 9.01 16.35 6.70
C ASN A 127 8.43 17.79 6.64
N ASN A 128 9.29 18.80 6.59
CA ASN A 128 8.94 20.22 6.51
C ASN A 128 8.78 20.74 5.06
N ASP A 129 9.02 19.92 4.04
CA ASP A 129 8.73 20.32 2.67
C ASP A 129 7.23 20.59 2.54
N ASN A 130 6.87 21.78 2.05
CA ASN A 130 5.51 22.11 1.61
C ASN A 130 5.11 21.37 0.32
N GLU A 131 5.79 20.26 0.01
CA GLU A 131 5.66 19.48 -1.21
C GLU A 131 4.78 18.26 -0.98
N GLN A 132 4.23 17.74 -2.08
CA GLN A 132 3.44 16.52 -2.10
C GLN A 132 4.24 15.34 -1.54
N LYS A 133 3.67 14.68 -0.53
CA LYS A 133 4.32 13.59 0.23
C LYS A 133 4.02 12.20 -0.29
N GLU A 134 2.94 12.09 -1.04
CA GLU A 134 2.44 10.83 -1.56
C GLU A 134 1.97 11.03 -3.00
N VAL A 135 2.23 10.03 -3.84
CA VAL A 135 1.80 9.96 -5.22
C VAL A 135 0.79 8.84 -5.32
N GLU A 136 -0.43 9.16 -5.75
CA GLU A 136 -1.41 8.16 -6.14
C GLU A 136 -1.00 7.55 -7.48
N PHE A 137 -0.90 6.23 -7.55
CA PHE A 137 -0.47 5.52 -8.76
C PHE A 137 -1.52 4.56 -9.31
N GLY A 138 -2.65 4.40 -8.62
CA GLY A 138 -3.71 3.55 -9.11
C GLY A 138 -4.91 3.48 -8.18
N ILE A 139 -5.98 2.92 -8.72
CA ILE A 139 -7.22 2.67 -8.00
C ILE A 139 -7.47 1.16 -8.00
N LEU A 140 -7.73 0.59 -6.83
CA LEU A 140 -8.12 -0.81 -6.67
C LEU A 140 -9.59 -0.89 -6.28
N ASP A 141 -10.40 -1.43 -7.19
CA ASP A 141 -11.79 -1.77 -6.94
C ASP A 141 -11.95 -3.23 -6.56
N LEU A 142 -12.52 -3.48 -5.38
CA LEU A 142 -12.85 -4.82 -4.89
C LEU A 142 -14.38 -5.00 -4.88
N PHE A 143 -14.84 -5.99 -5.62
CA PHE A 143 -16.24 -6.42 -5.67
C PHE A 143 -16.36 -7.76 -4.98
N PHE A 144 -17.18 -7.83 -3.93
CA PHE A 144 -17.40 -9.08 -3.20
C PHE A 144 -18.87 -9.29 -2.90
N LYS A 145 -19.31 -10.52 -3.18
CA LYS A 145 -20.65 -11.01 -2.87
C LYS A 145 -20.58 -11.85 -1.60
N ILE A 146 -21.26 -11.39 -0.55
CA ILE A 146 -21.31 -12.08 0.74
C ILE A 146 -22.72 -12.63 0.95
N ASN A 147 -22.80 -13.95 1.18
CA ASN A 147 -24.04 -14.62 1.58
C ASN A 147 -23.88 -15.06 3.04
N VAL A 148 -24.74 -14.55 3.92
CA VAL A 148 -24.75 -14.90 5.35
C VAL A 148 -26.00 -15.72 5.64
N SER A 149 -25.82 -16.97 6.08
CA SER A 149 -26.92 -17.80 6.57
C SER A 149 -27.03 -17.70 8.09
N ARG A 150 -28.20 -17.31 8.61
CA ARG A 150 -28.42 -17.13 10.04
C ARG A 150 -29.59 -17.99 10.53
N PRO A 151 -29.36 -18.92 11.48
CA PRO A 151 -30.45 -19.63 12.12
C PRO A 151 -31.12 -18.73 13.16
N GLU A 152 -32.43 -18.55 13.03
CA GLU A 152 -33.24 -17.72 13.91
C GLU A 152 -34.23 -18.59 14.67
N VAL A 153 -34.22 -18.49 16.01
CA VAL A 153 -35.21 -19.14 16.86
C VAL A 153 -36.31 -18.12 17.13
N THR A 154 -37.51 -18.41 16.64
CA THR A 154 -38.65 -17.50 16.76
C THR A 154 -39.49 -17.82 17.98
N ARG A 155 -39.50 -19.08 18.44
CA ARG A 155 -40.28 -19.49 19.60
C ARG A 155 -39.69 -20.71 20.30
N ILE A 156 -39.72 -20.69 21.63
CA ILE A 156 -39.39 -21.83 22.48
C ILE A 156 -40.58 -22.08 23.40
N VAL A 157 -41.22 -23.24 23.30
CA VAL A 157 -42.38 -23.64 24.10
C VAL A 157 -42.05 -24.87 24.91
N VAL A 158 -42.20 -24.77 26.22
CA VAL A 158 -42.06 -25.90 27.14
C VAL A 158 -43.44 -26.39 27.51
N LYS A 159 -43.67 -27.69 27.40
CA LYS A 159 -44.87 -28.35 27.89
C LYS A 159 -44.57 -29.01 29.23
N THR A 160 -45.35 -28.68 30.26
CA THR A 160 -45.20 -29.25 31.60
C THR A 160 -45.90 -30.60 31.72
N ASN A 161 -45.65 -31.32 32.81
CA ASN A 161 -46.36 -32.58 33.09
C ASN A 161 -47.86 -32.36 33.35
N ASP A 162 -48.23 -31.15 33.78
CA ASP A 162 -49.63 -30.76 34.01
C ASP A 162 -50.27 -30.17 32.74
N ASP A 163 -49.69 -30.44 31.57
CA ASP A 163 -50.11 -29.95 30.25
C ASP A 163 -50.16 -28.41 30.10
N ASN A 164 -49.54 -27.65 31.01
CA ASN A 164 -49.37 -26.20 30.86
C ASN A 164 -48.23 -25.86 29.88
N GLU A 165 -48.34 -24.72 29.20
CA GLU A 165 -47.31 -24.20 28.31
C GLU A 165 -46.56 -23.02 28.93
N ILE A 166 -45.23 -23.05 28.82
CA ILE A 166 -44.34 -21.96 29.22
C ILE A 166 -43.58 -21.50 27.98
N ILE A 167 -43.70 -20.21 27.65
CA ILE A 167 -42.93 -19.60 26.56
C ILE A 167 -41.61 -19.09 27.14
N LEU A 168 -40.50 -19.57 26.59
CA LEU A 168 -39.17 -19.15 27.01
C LEU A 168 -38.60 -18.09 26.06
N PRO A 169 -38.14 -16.94 26.58
CA PRO A 169 -37.43 -15.96 25.76
C PRO A 169 -35.99 -16.43 25.51
N GLU A 170 -35.57 -16.48 24.25
CA GLU A 170 -34.18 -16.84 23.88
C GLU A 170 -33.15 -15.90 24.53
N THR A 171 -33.50 -14.64 24.79
CA THR A 171 -32.63 -13.66 25.46
C THR A 171 -32.21 -14.09 26.88
N GLN A 172 -32.98 -14.97 27.53
CA GLN A 172 -32.69 -15.48 28.87
C GLN A 172 -32.03 -16.87 28.85
N GLN A 173 -31.57 -17.35 27.69
CA GLN A 173 -31.00 -18.71 27.52
C GLN A 173 -29.82 -19.06 28.43
N TYR A 174 -29.15 -18.07 29.02
CA TYR A 174 -28.06 -18.26 29.98
C TYR A 174 -28.52 -18.39 31.44
N LEU A 175 -29.77 -18.00 31.73
CA LEU A 175 -30.38 -18.05 33.07
C LEU A 175 -31.30 -19.26 33.25
N VAL A 176 -31.64 -19.93 32.16
CA VAL A 176 -32.54 -21.09 32.14
C VAL A 176 -31.74 -22.38 32.00
N TYR A 177 -32.04 -23.38 32.83
CA TYR A 177 -31.48 -24.72 32.70
C TYR A 177 -32.51 -25.80 32.98
N ILE A 178 -32.31 -26.93 32.33
CA ILE A 178 -33.06 -28.16 32.49
C ILE A 178 -32.20 -29.07 33.36
N GLU A 179 -32.76 -29.54 34.47
CA GLU A 179 -32.07 -30.40 35.42
C GLU A 179 -32.67 -31.80 35.40
N ASN A 180 -31.80 -32.80 35.28
CA ASN A 180 -32.14 -34.21 35.35
C ASN A 180 -32.18 -34.68 36.82
N LYS A 181 -32.75 -35.87 37.06
CA LYS A 181 -32.89 -36.49 38.38
C LYS A 181 -31.56 -36.71 39.12
N ASP A 182 -30.47 -36.91 38.38
CA ASP A 182 -29.11 -37.06 38.90
C ASP A 182 -28.43 -35.72 39.26
N GLY A 183 -29.10 -34.58 39.03
CA GLY A 183 -28.57 -33.25 39.26
C GLY A 183 -27.75 -32.67 38.10
N THR A 184 -27.62 -33.40 36.98
CA THR A 184 -26.99 -32.86 35.77
C THR A 184 -27.85 -31.74 35.17
N LYS A 185 -27.20 -30.66 34.70
CA LYS A 185 -27.87 -29.46 34.19
C LYS A 185 -27.50 -29.21 32.73
N ILE A 186 -28.52 -28.99 31.91
CA ILE A 186 -28.41 -28.60 30.50
C ILE A 186 -28.87 -27.14 30.41
N ARG A 187 -28.01 -26.23 29.94
CA ARG A 187 -28.42 -24.82 29.77
C ARG A 187 -29.36 -24.73 28.57
N LEU A 188 -30.33 -23.80 28.63
CA LEU A 188 -31.18 -23.53 27.47
C LEU A 188 -30.35 -23.09 26.26
N TYR A 189 -29.24 -22.37 26.48
CA TYR A 189 -28.28 -22.03 25.43
C TYR A 189 -27.79 -23.26 24.66
N ASP A 190 -27.41 -24.33 25.36
CA ASP A 190 -26.84 -25.52 24.72
C ASP A 190 -27.89 -26.23 23.85
N SER A 191 -29.13 -26.34 24.35
CA SER A 191 -30.24 -26.94 23.58
C SER A 191 -30.69 -26.06 22.41
N VAL A 192 -30.69 -24.73 22.57
CA VAL A 192 -30.91 -23.77 21.47
C VAL A 192 -29.83 -23.92 20.40
N MET A 193 -28.56 -24.11 20.77
CA MET A 193 -27.48 -24.30 19.80
C MET A 193 -27.60 -25.62 19.03
N VAL A 194 -28.07 -26.69 19.67
CA VAL A 194 -28.40 -27.94 18.97
C VAL A 194 -29.48 -27.71 17.92
N PHE A 195 -30.53 -26.95 18.25
CA PHE A 195 -31.58 -26.62 17.28
C PHE A 195 -31.06 -25.70 16.15
N LYS A 196 -30.27 -24.66 16.46
CA LYS A 196 -29.65 -23.80 15.44
C LYS A 196 -28.74 -24.59 14.49
N LYS A 197 -27.98 -25.57 15.00
CA LYS A 197 -27.19 -26.49 14.16
C LYS A 197 -28.08 -27.29 13.20
N ASN A 198 -29.26 -27.73 13.65
CA ASN A 198 -30.23 -28.39 12.79
C ASN A 198 -30.77 -27.44 11.70
N LEU A 199 -31.08 -26.18 12.04
CA LEU A 199 -31.57 -25.19 11.07
C LEU A 199 -30.61 -24.97 9.88
N HIS A 200 -29.29 -25.07 10.08
CA HIS A 200 -28.31 -24.96 8.97
C HIS A 200 -28.47 -26.01 7.87
N THR A 201 -29.17 -27.12 8.13
CA THR A 201 -29.44 -28.18 7.15
C THR A 201 -30.80 -28.04 6.46
N GLN A 202 -31.58 -27.04 6.85
CA GLN A 202 -32.96 -26.85 6.40
C GLN A 202 -33.02 -25.84 5.26
N LYS A 203 -34.14 -25.86 4.52
CA LYS A 203 -34.37 -24.89 3.44
C LYS A 203 -34.51 -23.48 4.04
N PRO A 204 -33.87 -22.46 3.43
CA PRO A 204 -34.01 -21.08 3.89
C PRO A 204 -35.45 -20.59 3.83
N PHE A 205 -35.81 -19.73 4.79
CA PHE A 205 -37.13 -19.11 4.92
C PHE A 205 -38.32 -20.07 5.14
N GLU A 206 -38.05 -21.36 5.36
CA GLU A 206 -39.05 -22.32 5.77
C GLU A 206 -39.06 -22.49 7.30
N MET A 207 -40.25 -22.50 7.87
CA MET A 207 -40.45 -22.69 9.31
C MET A 207 -40.20 -24.15 9.69
N VAL A 208 -39.34 -24.37 10.67
CA VAL A 208 -38.96 -25.68 11.18
C VAL A 208 -39.38 -25.77 12.64
N LEU A 209 -40.07 -26.87 12.97
CA LEU A 209 -40.49 -27.20 14.32
C LEU A 209 -39.77 -28.47 14.77
N LYS A 210 -39.18 -28.46 15.97
CA LYS A 210 -38.56 -29.66 16.55
C LYS A 210 -38.84 -29.75 18.04
N SER A 211 -39.42 -30.89 18.44
CA SER A 211 -39.74 -31.18 19.84
C SER A 211 -38.74 -32.19 20.40
N TYR A 212 -38.34 -31.98 21.66
CA TYR A 212 -37.49 -32.88 22.41
C TYR A 212 -38.23 -33.25 23.69
N ASP A 213 -38.45 -34.55 23.87
CA ASP A 213 -39.14 -35.09 25.04
C ASP A 213 -38.17 -35.27 26.21
N PHE A 214 -38.67 -35.03 27.41
CA PHE A 214 -37.93 -35.16 28.65
C PHE A 214 -38.72 -36.04 29.63
N THR A 215 -38.05 -37.04 30.18
CA THR A 215 -38.58 -37.90 31.24
C THR A 215 -37.87 -37.57 32.55
N ASP A 216 -38.60 -37.28 33.62
CA ASP A 216 -38.04 -36.96 34.95
C ASP A 216 -37.13 -35.72 35.02
N HIS A 217 -37.26 -34.77 34.08
CA HIS A 217 -36.53 -33.50 34.14
C HIS A 217 -37.39 -32.37 34.71
N ARG A 218 -36.71 -31.37 35.28
CA ARG A 218 -37.32 -30.12 35.73
C ARG A 218 -36.64 -28.91 35.10
N LEU A 219 -37.43 -27.92 34.69
CA LEU A 219 -36.94 -26.63 34.21
C LEU A 219 -36.79 -25.69 35.39
N PHE A 220 -35.64 -25.02 35.48
CA PHE A 220 -35.45 -23.85 36.33
C PHE A 220 -35.68 -22.57 35.51
N PHE A 221 -36.71 -21.81 35.87
CA PHE A 221 -37.07 -20.56 35.21
C PHE A 221 -37.67 -19.58 36.21
N ASN A 222 -37.24 -18.31 36.16
CA ASN A 222 -37.70 -17.25 37.08
C ASN A 222 -37.63 -17.63 38.57
N GLY A 223 -36.59 -18.37 38.98
CA GLY A 223 -36.40 -18.78 40.37
C GLY A 223 -37.20 -20.02 40.79
N ASN A 224 -38.03 -20.58 39.91
CA ASN A 224 -38.90 -21.71 40.21
C ASN A 224 -38.51 -22.96 39.42
N TYR A 225 -38.75 -24.13 40.03
CA TYR A 225 -38.62 -25.42 39.35
C TYR A 225 -39.99 -25.94 38.91
N GLN A 226 -40.09 -26.40 37.67
CA GLN A 226 -41.29 -27.03 37.14
C GLN A 226 -40.95 -28.31 36.40
N LYS A 227 -41.71 -29.38 36.64
CA LYS A 227 -41.53 -30.65 35.91
C LYS A 227 -41.98 -30.47 34.46
N ILE A 228 -41.16 -30.95 33.53
CA ILE A 228 -41.40 -30.76 32.09
C ILE A 228 -41.52 -32.09 31.36
N LYS A 229 -42.35 -32.07 30.30
CA LYS A 229 -42.61 -33.18 29.39
C LYS A 229 -41.85 -33.03 28.08
N SER A 230 -41.85 -31.83 27.49
CA SER A 230 -41.13 -31.58 26.25
C SER A 230 -40.77 -30.10 26.07
N ILE A 231 -39.78 -29.84 25.21
CA ILE A 231 -39.46 -28.51 24.73
C ILE A 231 -39.51 -28.50 23.21
N THR A 232 -40.31 -27.60 22.66
CA THR A 232 -40.50 -27.41 21.23
C THR A 232 -39.86 -26.10 20.79
N TYR A 233 -38.91 -26.21 19.87
CA TYR A 233 -38.25 -25.08 19.23
C TYR A 233 -38.86 -24.82 17.86
N THR A 234 -39.09 -23.55 17.57
CA THR A 234 -39.59 -23.06 16.30
C THR A 234 -38.59 -22.05 15.76
N GLY A 235 -38.22 -22.16 14.49
CA GLY A 235 -37.26 -21.27 13.88
C GLY A 235 -37.13 -21.47 12.39
N LEU A 236 -36.27 -20.70 11.76
CA LEU A 236 -35.96 -20.81 10.34
C LEU A 236 -34.50 -20.46 10.07
N LEU A 237 -33.99 -20.90 8.93
CA LEU A 237 -32.72 -20.41 8.41
C LEU A 237 -32.98 -19.19 7.53
N THR A 238 -32.49 -18.02 7.88
CA THR A 238 -32.52 -16.83 7.01
C THR A 238 -31.24 -16.76 6.20
N ILE A 239 -31.30 -16.20 4.98
CA ILE A 239 -30.11 -15.88 4.18
C ILE A 239 -30.14 -14.40 3.84
N ILE A 240 -29.02 -13.72 4.07
CA ILE A 240 -28.82 -12.33 3.71
C ILE A 240 -27.75 -12.29 2.63
N ASN A 241 -28.11 -11.77 1.46
CA ASN A 241 -27.18 -11.55 0.37
C ASN A 241 -26.88 -10.06 0.29
N LYS A 242 -25.60 -9.69 0.34
CA LYS A 242 -25.16 -8.31 0.19
C LYS A 242 -23.97 -8.23 -0.75
N ASP A 243 -24.17 -7.50 -1.82
CA ASP A 243 -23.11 -7.09 -2.73
C ASP A 243 -22.42 -5.86 -2.12
N HIS A 244 -21.10 -5.88 -2.14
CA HIS A 244 -20.29 -4.80 -1.63
C HIS A 244 -19.24 -4.42 -2.66
N GLN A 245 -19.04 -3.12 -2.78
CA GLN A 245 -17.94 -2.53 -3.54
C GLN A 245 -17.09 -1.70 -2.58
N LYS A 246 -15.78 -1.86 -2.68
CA LYS A 246 -14.80 -1.02 -1.98
C LYS A 246 -13.73 -0.56 -2.95
N THR A 247 -13.51 0.75 -2.96
CA THR A 247 -12.50 1.42 -3.78
C THR A 247 -11.38 1.89 -2.87
N PHE A 248 -10.14 1.62 -3.27
CA PHE A 248 -8.94 2.05 -2.57
C PHE A 248 -8.06 2.86 -3.52
N SER A 249 -7.60 4.02 -3.06
CA SER A 249 -6.50 4.74 -3.69
C SER A 249 -5.18 4.09 -3.26
N LEU A 250 -4.36 3.71 -4.25
CA LEU A 250 -3.03 3.18 -4.03
C LEU A 250 -2.04 4.33 -4.08
N VAL A 251 -1.42 4.61 -2.95
CA VAL A 251 -0.47 5.71 -2.78
C VAL A 251 0.91 5.17 -2.47
N ASP A 252 1.93 5.90 -2.92
CA ASP A 252 3.31 5.64 -2.58
C ASP A 252 3.99 6.91 -2.04
N LYS A 253 4.90 6.73 -1.09
CA LYS A 253 5.57 7.85 -0.42
C LYS A 253 6.68 8.40 -1.28
N VAL A 254 6.77 9.73 -1.35
CA VAL A 254 7.88 10.42 -2.00
C VAL A 254 9.15 10.21 -1.18
N TRP A 255 10.20 9.72 -1.84
CA TRP A 255 11.51 9.49 -1.25
C TRP A 255 12.48 10.61 -1.62
N MET A 256 12.57 10.96 -2.91
CA MET A 256 13.50 11.96 -3.42
C MET A 256 12.76 13.00 -4.25
N ILE A 257 13.30 14.23 -4.24
CA ILE A 257 12.82 15.36 -5.01
C ILE A 257 13.95 15.80 -5.92
N MET A 258 13.67 15.88 -7.23
CA MET A 258 14.60 16.36 -8.24
C MET A 258 14.14 17.71 -8.79
N ASN A 259 14.90 18.76 -8.53
CA ASN A 259 14.66 20.10 -9.04
C ASN A 259 15.65 20.44 -10.17
N GLN A 260 15.14 20.67 -11.36
CA GLN A 260 15.89 21.24 -12.48
C GLN A 260 15.88 22.76 -12.33
N ILE A 261 17.04 23.34 -11.98
CA ILE A 261 17.08 24.73 -11.45
C ILE A 261 16.74 25.77 -12.51
N PHE A 262 17.20 25.58 -13.76
CA PHE A 262 16.96 26.55 -14.84
C PHE A 262 15.60 26.34 -15.50
N GLU A 263 15.15 25.09 -15.62
CA GLU A 263 13.86 24.74 -16.21
C GLU A 263 12.67 24.91 -15.26
N GLN A 264 12.93 25.15 -13.97
CA GLN A 264 11.92 25.24 -12.90
C GLN A 264 10.99 24.03 -12.80
N LYS A 265 11.48 22.86 -13.23
CA LYS A 265 10.76 21.59 -13.18
C LYS A 265 11.11 20.81 -11.93
N THR A 266 10.10 20.23 -11.30
CA THR A 266 10.25 19.36 -10.13
C THR A 266 9.71 17.98 -10.45
N PHE A 267 10.53 16.96 -10.22
CA PHE A 267 10.12 15.56 -10.29
C PHE A 267 10.13 14.93 -8.90
N LEU A 268 9.11 14.14 -8.62
CA LEU A 268 8.98 13.35 -7.41
C LEU A 268 9.37 11.91 -7.71
N ILE A 269 10.22 11.33 -6.87
CA ILE A 269 10.65 9.95 -6.96
C ILE A 269 10.16 9.22 -5.72
N THR A 270 9.31 8.22 -5.90
CA THR A 270 8.68 7.49 -4.80
C THR A 270 9.51 6.30 -4.34
N GLN A 271 9.14 5.69 -3.21
CA GLN A 271 9.84 4.54 -2.63
C GLN A 271 9.76 3.28 -3.52
N LEU A 272 8.68 3.10 -4.27
CA LEU A 272 8.54 2.06 -5.29
C LEU A 272 9.21 2.43 -6.62
N GLY A 273 9.86 3.60 -6.69
CA GLY A 273 10.63 4.05 -7.86
C GLY A 273 9.82 4.74 -8.94
N ILE A 274 8.58 5.17 -8.66
CA ILE A 274 7.78 5.93 -9.63
C ILE A 274 8.40 7.32 -9.75
N VAL A 275 8.60 7.79 -10.98
CA VAL A 275 9.10 9.14 -11.28
C VAL A 275 7.97 9.92 -11.92
N VAL A 276 7.54 11.00 -11.29
CA VAL A 276 6.40 11.82 -11.75
C VAL A 276 6.82 13.28 -11.84
N ASN A 277 6.43 13.98 -12.92
CA ASN A 277 6.53 15.43 -12.98
C ASN A 277 5.46 16.01 -12.06
N LYS A 278 5.85 16.89 -11.13
CA LYS A 278 4.94 17.48 -10.17
C LYS A 278 3.80 18.27 -10.83
N GLU A 279 4.03 18.83 -12.01
CA GLU A 279 3.02 19.54 -12.79
C GLU A 279 1.90 18.63 -13.32
N ASP A 280 2.15 17.32 -13.44
CA ASP A 280 1.14 16.36 -13.91
C ASP A 280 0.18 15.94 -12.78
N LEU A 281 0.46 16.33 -11.53
CA LEU A 281 -0.33 16.00 -10.34
C LEU A 281 -1.33 17.09 -9.96
N SER A 282 -1.30 18.26 -10.62
CA SER A 282 -2.13 19.44 -10.32
C SER A 282 -3.38 19.56 -11.20
#